data_AF-A0A4V6T587-F1
#
_entry.id   AF-A0A4V6T587-F1
#
_cell.length_a   1.000
_cell.length_b   1.000
_cell.length_c   1.000
_cell.angle_alpha   90.00
_cell.angle_beta   90.00
_cell.angle_gamma   90.00
#
_symmetry.space_group_name_H-M   'P 1'
#
loop_
_entity.id
_entity.type
_entity.pdbx_description
1 polymer ?
#
loop_
_entity_poly.entity_id
_entity_poly.type
_entity_poly.pdbx_seq_one_letter_code
_entity_poly.pdbx_strand_id
1 'polypeptide(L)'
;RVDIWDNPESPTVIATFELPGVRREDLAVHVQDHRKDNGHEPQQQGRFSRAELRYGKFSRKLDLGRGVFEYHVIAADLREGMLTVTWPRVPPGSESEKAT
;
A
#
# COMPACT_ATOMS: atom_id res chain seq x y z
N ARG A 1 -12.34 -2.03 3.15
CA ARG A 1 -12.32 -0.83 2.28
C ARG A 1 -10.91 -0.24 2.26
N VAL A 2 -10.64 0.78 1.43
CA VAL A 2 -9.42 1.61 1.53
C VAL A 2 -9.81 3.08 1.41
N ASP A 3 -9.29 3.92 2.30
CA ASP A 3 -9.37 5.37 2.22
C ASP A 3 -7.94 5.94 2.16
N ILE A 4 -7.69 6.91 1.28
CA ILE A 4 -6.36 7.52 1.09
C ILE A 4 -6.46 9.01 1.42
N TRP A 5 -5.56 9.47 2.27
CA TRP A 5 -5.38 10.88 2.61
C TRP A 5 -4.08 11.39 2.00
N ASP A 6 -4.24 12.18 0.94
CA ASP A 6 -3.17 12.79 0.16
C ASP A 6 -3.37 14.32 0.18
N ASN A 7 -2.84 14.99 1.21
CA ASN A 7 -2.82 16.45 1.28
C ASN A 7 -1.52 16.98 0.63
N PRO A 8 -1.56 17.78 -0.44
CA PRO A 8 -0.37 18.34 -1.09
C PRO A 8 0.57 19.13 -0.17
N GLU A 9 0.04 19.71 0.91
CA GLU A 9 0.83 20.44 1.91
C GLU A 9 1.48 19.53 2.96
N SER A 10 1.04 18.28 3.06
CA SER A 10 1.61 17.28 3.97
C SER A 10 2.84 16.61 3.35
N PRO A 11 3.93 16.42 4.12
CA PRO A 11 5.11 15.68 3.68
C PRO A 11 4.89 14.17 3.63
N THR A 12 3.70 13.67 4.00
CA THR A 12 3.36 12.25 4.00
C THR A 12 1.98 12.01 3.39
N VAL A 13 1.84 10.83 2.81
CA VAL A 13 0.57 10.25 2.37
C VAL A 13 0.20 9.11 3.33
N ILE A 14 -1.09 8.96 3.60
CA ILE A 14 -1.62 7.96 4.53
C ILE A 14 -2.70 7.14 3.81
N ALA A 15 -2.62 5.81 3.89
CA ALA A 15 -3.70 4.93 3.46
C ALA A 15 -4.19 4.09 4.64
N THR A 16 -5.51 3.99 4.78
CA THR A 16 -6.16 3.19 5.81
C THR A 16 -6.98 2.08 5.17
N PHE A 17 -6.75 0.85 5.60
CA PHE A 17 -7.42 -0.36 5.12
C PHE A 17 -8.23 -0.99 6.24
N GLU A 18 -9.51 -1.22 6.00
CA GLU A 18 -10.35 -2.00 6.93
C GLU A 18 -10.07 -3.49 6.74
N LEU A 19 -9.56 -4.12 7.79
CA LEU A 19 -9.16 -5.52 7.89
C LEU A 19 -9.69 -6.15 9.20
N PRO A 20 -11.02 -6.14 9.44
CA PRO A 20 -11.59 -6.72 10.67
C PRO A 20 -11.29 -8.22 10.74
N GLY A 21 -10.89 -8.69 11.93
CA GLY A 21 -10.59 -10.11 12.17
C GLY A 21 -9.26 -10.60 11.57
N VAL A 22 -8.47 -9.74 10.94
CA VAL A 22 -7.11 -10.07 10.50
C VAL A 22 -6.14 -9.87 11.65
N ARG A 23 -5.33 -10.89 11.94
CA ARG A 23 -4.27 -10.81 12.94
C ARG A 23 -2.97 -10.33 12.30
N ARG A 24 -2.09 -9.70 13.08
CA ARG A 24 -0.85 -9.10 12.56
C ARG A 24 0.07 -10.16 11.94
N GLU A 25 0.11 -11.35 12.53
CA GLU A 25 0.89 -12.50 12.06
C GLU A 25 0.43 -13.06 10.71
N ASP A 26 -0.83 -12.81 10.33
CA ASP A 26 -1.41 -13.29 9.07
C ASP A 26 -1.31 -12.22 7.96
N LEU A 27 -0.74 -11.04 8.26
CA LEU A 27 -0.62 -9.92 7.34
C LEU A 27 0.82 -9.80 6.81
N ALA A 28 0.97 -9.79 5.49
CA ALA A 28 2.22 -9.49 4.81
C ALA A 28 2.10 -8.18 4.03
N VAL A 29 3.02 -7.25 4.27
CA VAL A 29 3.14 -6.00 3.53
C VAL A 29 4.45 -6.02 2.76
N HIS A 30 4.38 -5.81 1.46
CA HIS A 30 5.53 -5.79 0.57
C HIS A 30 5.53 -4.50 -0.23
N VAL A 31 6.72 -3.92 -0.41
CA VAL A 31 6.92 -2.78 -1.30
C VAL A 31 7.78 -3.25 -2.46
N GLN A 32 7.32 -2.96 -3.68
CA GLN A 32 7.96 -3.42 -4.91
C GLN A 32 8.22 -2.21 -5.82
N ASP A 33 9.38 -2.16 -6.46
CA ASP A 33 9.68 -1.16 -7.48
C ASP A 33 9.01 -1.56 -8.81
N HIS A 34 8.07 -0.73 -9.27
CA HIS A 34 7.35 -0.92 -10.52
C HIS A 34 8.25 -0.89 -11.77
N ARG A 35 9.50 -0.42 -11.69
CA ARG A 35 10.43 -0.37 -12.83
C ARG A 35 10.80 -1.74 -13.42
N LYS A 36 10.48 -2.86 -12.75
CA LYS A 36 10.78 -4.23 -13.24
C LYS A 36 9.57 -5.13 -13.43
N ASP A 37 8.36 -4.71 -13.09
CA ASP A 37 7.18 -5.59 -13.14
C ASP A 37 6.46 -5.47 -14.50
N ASN A 38 6.89 -6.26 -15.48
CA ASN A 38 6.14 -6.48 -16.72
C ASN A 38 4.92 -7.37 -16.43
N GLY A 39 3.91 -6.83 -15.72
CA GLY A 39 2.50 -7.23 -15.86
C GLY A 39 2.11 -8.66 -15.46
N HIS A 40 2.57 -9.19 -14.32
CA HIS A 40 1.99 -10.43 -13.76
C HIS A 40 1.10 -10.11 -12.56
N GLU A 41 -0.20 -9.99 -12.80
CA GLU A 41 -1.21 -9.89 -11.75
C GLU A 41 -1.46 -11.29 -11.14
N PRO A 42 -1.42 -11.47 -9.82
CA PRO A 42 -1.88 -12.71 -9.22
C PRO A 42 -3.39 -12.84 -9.42
N GLN A 43 -3.80 -13.77 -10.29
CA GLN A 43 -5.19 -14.08 -10.61
C GLN A 43 -5.87 -14.76 -9.41
N GLN A 44 -6.95 -14.17 -8.88
CA GLN A 44 -7.72 -14.77 -7.78
C GLN A 44 -8.66 -15.87 -8.32
N GLN A 45 -8.57 -17.08 -7.77
CA GLN A 45 -9.55 -18.16 -7.97
C GLN A 45 -10.56 -18.19 -6.81
N GLY A 46 -11.84 -17.97 -7.12
CA GLY A 46 -12.96 -18.12 -6.19
C GLY A 46 -14.12 -17.19 -6.52
N ARG A 47 -15.27 -17.74 -6.92
CA ARG A 47 -16.47 -16.98 -7.32
C ARG A 47 -17.45 -16.93 -6.16
N PHE A 48 -17.70 -15.74 -5.61
CA PHE A 48 -18.85 -15.45 -4.75
C PHE A 48 -19.82 -14.55 -5.53
N SER A 49 -21.11 -14.91 -5.55
CA SER A 49 -22.16 -14.17 -6.27
C SER A 49 -22.52 -12.84 -5.61
N ARG A 50 -22.29 -12.68 -4.30
CA ARG A 50 -22.21 -11.38 -3.59
C ARG A 50 -21.62 -11.65 -2.19
N ALA A 51 -20.48 -11.04 -1.87
CA ALA A 51 -19.81 -11.19 -0.58
C ALA A 51 -19.63 -9.81 0.08
N GLU A 52 -20.51 -9.47 1.02
CA GLU A 52 -20.39 -8.25 1.84
C GLU A 52 -19.30 -8.41 2.93
N LEU A 53 -18.99 -9.66 3.30
CA LEU A 53 -17.84 -10.06 4.10
C LEU A 53 -16.84 -10.82 3.22
N ARG A 54 -15.65 -10.24 2.97
CA ARG A 54 -14.59 -10.89 2.19
C ARG A 54 -13.74 -11.79 3.10
N TYR A 55 -14.26 -12.95 3.49
CA TYR A 55 -13.42 -13.99 4.10
C TYR A 55 -12.62 -14.71 2.99
N GLY A 56 -11.30 -14.81 3.16
CA GLY A 56 -10.39 -15.45 2.20
C GLY A 56 -9.09 -14.68 2.00
N LYS A 57 -8.19 -15.21 1.17
CA LYS A 57 -6.94 -14.52 0.81
C LYS A 57 -7.29 -13.25 0.03
N PHE A 58 -6.76 -12.12 0.47
CA PHE A 58 -6.89 -10.85 -0.24
C PHE A 58 -5.51 -10.30 -0.56
N SER A 59 -5.40 -9.59 -1.68
CA SER A 59 -4.23 -8.81 -2.05
C SER A 59 -4.70 -7.48 -2.59
N ARG A 60 -4.08 -6.40 -2.15
CA ARG A 60 -4.28 -5.06 -2.68
C ARG A 60 -2.92 -4.45 -2.96
N LYS A 61 -2.76 -3.91 -4.16
CA LYS A 61 -1.60 -3.11 -4.55
C LYS A 61 -1.99 -1.64 -4.46
N LEU A 62 -1.10 -0.81 -3.94
CA LEU A 62 -1.24 0.64 -3.93
C LEU A 62 0.01 1.23 -4.58
N ASP A 63 -0.17 2.14 -5.53
CA ASP A 63 0.93 2.91 -6.09
C ASP A 63 1.35 3.97 -5.07
N LEU A 64 2.62 3.96 -4.68
CA LEU A 64 3.18 4.90 -3.72
C LEU A 64 3.60 6.23 -4.38
N GLY A 65 3.53 6.31 -5.70
CA GLY A 65 4.02 7.43 -6.48
C GLY A 65 5.53 7.37 -6.71
N ARG A 66 6.03 8.30 -7.52
CA ARG A 66 7.47 8.44 -7.79
C ARG A 66 8.19 8.94 -6.54
N GLY A 67 9.42 8.50 -6.34
CA GLY A 67 10.28 9.06 -5.29
C GLY A 67 10.39 8.24 -4.01
N VAL A 68 9.50 7.28 -3.77
CA VAL A 68 9.56 6.45 -2.55
C VAL A 68 10.64 5.37 -2.72
N PHE A 69 11.91 5.79 -2.63
CA PHE A 69 13.08 4.94 -2.85
C PHE A 69 13.59 4.28 -1.56
N GLU A 70 13.22 4.83 -0.40
CA GLU A 70 13.65 4.33 0.90
C GLU A 70 12.53 3.53 1.57
N TYR A 71 12.45 2.22 1.29
CA TYR A 71 11.41 1.36 1.87
C TYR A 71 11.38 1.36 3.41
N HIS A 72 12.51 1.65 4.05
CA HIS A 72 12.66 1.69 5.51
C HIS A 72 11.88 2.82 6.18
N VAL A 73 11.44 3.84 5.43
CA VAL A 73 10.70 4.99 5.99
C VAL A 73 9.18 4.82 5.89
N ILE A 74 8.71 3.70 5.33
CA ILE A 74 7.29 3.36 5.27
C ILE A 74 6.88 2.75 6.61
N ALA A 75 5.91 3.35 7.27
CA ALA A 75 5.35 2.86 8.52
C ALA A 75 4.04 2.12 8.26
N ALA A 76 3.84 1.00 8.95
CA ALA A 76 2.59 0.24 8.91
C ALA A 76 2.17 -0.16 10.33
N ASP A 77 0.92 0.12 10.67
CA ASP A 77 0.35 -0.24 11.96
C ASP A 77 -1.07 -0.76 11.86
N LEU A 78 -1.34 -1.87 12.54
CA LEU A 78 -2.65 -2.51 12.58
C LEU A 78 -3.24 -2.36 13.98
N ARG A 79 -4.33 -1.61 14.10
CA ARG A 79 -5.07 -1.42 15.36
C ARG A 79 -6.57 -1.55 15.11
N GLU A 80 -7.24 -2.31 15.97
CA GLU A 80 -8.70 -2.42 15.97
C GLU A 80 -9.31 -2.78 14.59
N GLY A 81 -8.61 -3.62 13.83
CA GLY A 81 -9.04 -4.01 12.48
C GLY A 81 -8.81 -2.96 11.40
N MET A 82 -8.00 -1.92 11.66
CA MET A 82 -7.58 -0.90 10.71
C MET A 82 -6.07 -0.95 10.52
N LEU A 83 -5.63 -1.21 9.29
CA LEU A 83 -4.23 -1.07 8.90
C LEU A 83 -4.01 0.34 8.37
N THR A 84 -3.17 1.11 9.04
CA THR A 84 -2.70 2.41 8.57
C THR A 84 -1.29 2.26 8.01
N VAL A 85 -1.10 2.68 6.77
CA VAL A 85 0.19 2.71 6.08
C VAL A 85 0.52 4.17 5.77
N THR A 86 1.71 4.62 6.15
CA THR A 86 2.18 5.99 5.97
C THR A 86 3.51 5.98 5.25
N TRP A 87 3.65 6.81 4.21
CA TRP A 87 4.89 6.97 3.46
C TRP A 87 5.13 8.45 3.11
N PRO A 88 6.38 8.86 2.90
CA PRO A 88 6.69 10.24 2.56
C PRO A 88 6.18 10.60 1.17
N ARG A 89 5.67 11.82 1.06
CA ARG A 89 5.55 12.53 -0.20
C ARG A 89 6.93 13.05 -0.53
N VAL A 90 7.53 12.55 -1.62
CA VAL A 90 8.75 13.18 -2.12
C VAL A 90 8.39 14.55 -2.70
N PRO A 91 9.06 15.63 -2.27
CA PRO A 91 8.73 16.95 -2.78
C PRO A 91 9.03 17.01 -4.29
N PRO A 92 8.21 17.74 -5.06
CA PRO A 92 8.53 18.05 -6.46
C PRO A 92 9.89 18.77 -6.49
N GLY A 93 10.92 18.09 -6.99
CA GLY A 93 12.30 18.59 -7.03
C GLY A 93 13.39 17.61 -6.58
N SER A 94 13.04 16.45 -6.02
CA SER A 94 14.04 15.44 -5.60
C SER A 94 14.39 14.41 -6.69
N GLU A 95 14.06 14.68 -7.96
CA GLU A 95 14.61 13.96 -9.12
C GLU A 95 15.86 14.71 -9.65
N SER A 96 16.91 14.86 -8.85
CA SER A 96 18.21 15.38 -9.33
C SER A 96 19.35 15.03 -8.38
N GLU A 97 19.63 13.75 -8.20
CA GLU A 97 21.03 13.34 -8.03
C GLU A 97 21.17 11.90 -8.50
N LYS A 98 22.16 11.66 -9.36
CA LYS A 98 22.58 10.37 -9.93
C LYS A 98 21.92 9.98 -11.25
N ALA A 99 22.18 10.79 -12.28
CA ALA A 99 22.62 10.24 -13.56
C ALA A 99 23.86 11.04 -14.00
N THR A 100 24.99 10.33 -14.03
CA THR A 100 26.29 10.70 -14.61
C THR A 100 26.16 11.04 -16.08
#